data_AF-A0A928YVP4-F1
#
_entry.id   AF-A0A928YVP4-F1
#
_cell.length_a   1.000
_cell.length_b   1.000
_cell.length_c   1.000
_cell.angle_alpha   90.00
_cell.angle_beta   90.00
_cell.angle_gamma   90.00
#
_symmetry.space_group_name_H-M   'P 1'
#
loop_
_entity.id
_entity.type
_entity.pdbx_description
1 polymer ?
#
loop_
_entity_poly.entity_id
_entity_poly.type
_entity_poly.pdbx_seq_one_letter_code
_entity_poly.pdbx_strand_id
1 'polypeptide(L)'
;MQQLSFSLNLMDAELESSTWFQNVLSMLQVEQQAGWTDWFGKSLYTAIKQISYPPIRTLSLFSGGGGLDIAFHDAGFEIVKMVEVEAKYVQTLQRNSSAGKWLEGSQPACIDIKEFFPEPDLNIDFIIGGPPCQTFSAAGRRAAGVSGTTDARGTLFHEYVRILKALKPKGFLFENVYGIIGANDGKAWQEIQKAFAEVGYQIYFRILDAADYGVPQHRERLFIVGLQEGQYRFPYPTHGPDSLDQSPYYIAAVALEGADCSDMEPGLGGRFGHLLEDIPPGLNYSFYTKEMGYPHPIFSWRSKFSDFLYKADPETPVRTLKAQGGQYTGPFSWENRRFSIAELKRLQTIPDEYEMVGNRQVCIEQIGNSVPPQLGRILALSILHQVMKVQLPFQMRYLNKNQQLRFRQRKRQLTEIYAQKARTAIEHLQQVGKIIPSPSFENSSEEKAIKYLGNDFAWTSQPIPNAEKFYLDYQLNSSCWIISTSRLQNQKNNEFVIEINPSFNQSEWVLGTESVHLCGKDLDIRILTALWKGFEEKLIEVTGKAD
;
A
#
# COMPACT_ATOMS: atom_id res chain seq x y z
N MET A 1 -26.49 -66.18 -2.01
CA MET A 1 -26.24 -65.00 -1.17
C MET A 1 -25.31 -64.07 -1.93
N GLN A 2 -25.87 -63.08 -2.64
CA GLN A 2 -25.08 -62.06 -3.33
C GLN A 2 -24.57 -61.06 -2.29
N GLN A 3 -23.24 -60.96 -2.19
CA GLN A 3 -22.55 -60.03 -1.33
C GLN A 3 -22.51 -58.67 -2.04
N LEU A 4 -23.38 -57.75 -1.63
CA LEU A 4 -23.32 -56.34 -2.03
C LEU A 4 -22.14 -55.68 -1.30
N SER A 5 -21.03 -55.48 -2.00
CA SER A 5 -19.97 -54.56 -1.57
C SER A 5 -20.33 -53.15 -2.02
N PHE A 6 -20.70 -52.28 -1.08
CA PHE A 6 -20.78 -50.84 -1.33
C PHE A 6 -19.36 -50.29 -1.42
N SER A 7 -18.97 -49.75 -2.58
CA SER A 7 -17.79 -48.90 -2.69
C SER A 7 -18.11 -47.55 -2.06
N LEU A 8 -17.49 -47.22 -0.92
CA LEU A 8 -17.46 -45.84 -0.46
C LEU A 8 -16.58 -45.04 -1.43
N ASN A 9 -17.20 -44.09 -2.13
CA ASN A 9 -16.52 -43.11 -2.97
C ASN A 9 -15.66 -42.18 -2.10
N LEU A 10 -14.39 -42.55 -1.92
CA LEU A 10 -13.38 -41.69 -1.28
C LEU A 10 -12.99 -40.48 -2.16
N MET A 11 -13.21 -40.56 -3.48
CA MET A 11 -12.89 -39.48 -4.42
C MET A 11 -13.82 -38.27 -4.27
N ASP A 12 -15.13 -38.48 -4.10
CA ASP A 12 -16.10 -37.38 -4.00
C ASP A 12 -15.88 -36.53 -2.73
N ALA A 13 -15.54 -37.17 -1.61
CA ALA A 13 -15.24 -36.49 -0.34
C ALA A 13 -13.93 -35.68 -0.38
N GLU A 14 -12.92 -36.13 -1.14
CA GLU A 14 -11.66 -35.40 -1.34
C GLU A 14 -11.85 -34.21 -2.30
N LEU A 15 -12.62 -34.38 -3.38
CA LEU A 15 -12.97 -33.31 -4.31
C LEU A 15 -13.80 -32.20 -3.64
N GLU A 16 -14.86 -32.55 -2.89
CA GLU A 16 -15.64 -31.60 -2.08
C GLU A 16 -14.77 -30.88 -1.03
N SER A 17 -13.70 -31.51 -0.55
CA SER A 17 -12.78 -30.89 0.41
C SER A 17 -11.86 -29.84 -0.22
N SER A 18 -11.50 -30.01 -1.49
CA SER A 18 -10.59 -29.10 -2.20
C SER A 18 -11.24 -27.78 -2.62
N THR A 19 -12.55 -27.80 -2.93
CA THR A 19 -13.33 -26.65 -3.42
C THR A 19 -14.15 -25.96 -2.34
N TRP A 20 -13.75 -26.06 -1.06
CA TRP A 20 -14.57 -25.66 0.09
C TRP A 20 -15.16 -24.25 -0.03
N PHE A 21 -14.38 -23.27 -0.54
CA PHE A 21 -14.87 -21.90 -0.68
C PHE A 21 -15.85 -21.73 -1.84
N GLN A 22 -15.66 -22.47 -2.95
CA GLN A 22 -16.63 -22.49 -4.05
C GLN A 22 -17.98 -23.05 -3.58
N ASN A 23 -17.97 -24.03 -2.67
CA ASN A 23 -19.20 -24.55 -2.07
C ASN A 23 -19.89 -23.48 -1.21
N VAL A 24 -19.12 -22.66 -0.47
CA VAL A 24 -19.68 -21.51 0.27
C VAL A 24 -20.33 -20.51 -0.70
N LEU A 25 -19.64 -20.16 -1.78
CA LEU A 25 -20.15 -19.22 -2.79
C LEU A 25 -21.42 -19.74 -3.48
N SER A 26 -21.42 -21.01 -3.89
CA SER A 26 -22.58 -21.67 -4.50
C SER A 26 -23.78 -21.68 -3.56
N MET A 27 -23.56 -21.99 -2.27
CA MET A 27 -24.61 -21.96 -1.27
C MET A 27 -25.20 -20.56 -1.07
N LEU A 28 -24.35 -19.53 -1.07
CA LEU A 28 -24.77 -18.14 -0.92
C LEU A 28 -25.28 -17.53 -2.24
N GLN A 29 -25.24 -18.28 -3.34
CA GLN A 29 -25.59 -17.84 -4.69
C GLN A 29 -24.79 -16.60 -5.13
N VAL A 30 -23.48 -16.61 -4.84
CA VAL A 30 -22.57 -15.49 -5.14
C VAL A 30 -21.57 -15.92 -6.21
N GLU A 31 -21.49 -15.15 -7.29
CA GLU A 31 -20.47 -15.30 -8.33
C GLU A 31 -19.35 -14.26 -8.14
N GLN A 32 -18.11 -14.64 -8.43
CA GLN A 32 -16.92 -13.81 -8.17
C GLN A 32 -16.65 -12.78 -9.28
N GLN A 33 -17.66 -11.97 -9.57
CA GLN A 33 -17.59 -10.85 -10.52
C GLN A 33 -17.14 -9.54 -9.84
N ALA A 34 -17.23 -8.42 -10.55
CA ALA A 34 -16.95 -7.10 -10.00
C ALA A 34 -17.82 -6.83 -8.74
N GLY A 35 -17.19 -6.41 -7.65
CA GLY A 35 -17.89 -6.12 -6.38
C GLY A 35 -18.53 -7.34 -5.71
N TRP A 36 -18.15 -8.58 -6.05
CA TRP A 36 -18.75 -9.80 -5.46
C TRP A 36 -18.70 -9.83 -3.93
N THR A 37 -17.73 -9.16 -3.31
CA THR A 37 -17.57 -9.09 -1.86
C THR A 37 -18.75 -8.40 -1.16
N ASP A 38 -19.48 -7.54 -1.86
CA ASP A 38 -20.66 -6.86 -1.33
C ASP A 38 -21.84 -7.82 -1.25
N TRP A 39 -22.07 -8.54 -2.34
CA TRP A 39 -23.06 -9.62 -2.41
C TRP A 39 -22.73 -10.73 -1.44
N PHE A 40 -21.45 -11.10 -1.31
CA PHE A 40 -21.00 -12.04 -0.29
C PHE A 40 -21.37 -11.59 1.12
N GLY A 41 -21.07 -10.34 1.49
CA GLY A 41 -21.44 -9.79 2.80
C GLY A 41 -22.96 -9.82 3.05
N LYS A 42 -23.76 -9.35 2.09
CA LYS A 42 -25.24 -9.31 2.19
C LYS A 42 -25.87 -10.70 2.27
N SER A 43 -25.45 -11.60 1.38
CA SER A 43 -25.95 -12.99 1.35
C SER A 43 -25.53 -13.74 2.62
N LEU A 44 -24.29 -13.52 3.08
CA LEU A 44 -23.79 -14.11 4.32
C LEU A 44 -24.63 -13.67 5.52
N TYR A 45 -24.83 -12.36 5.68
CA TYR A 45 -25.63 -11.80 6.77
C TYR A 45 -27.04 -12.39 6.79
N THR A 46 -27.68 -12.45 5.61
CA THR A 46 -29.03 -13.02 5.46
C THR A 46 -29.06 -14.49 5.83
N ALA A 47 -28.10 -15.29 5.34
CA ALA A 47 -28.03 -16.72 5.63
C ALA A 47 -27.78 -17.01 7.12
N ILE A 48 -26.88 -16.25 7.75
CA ILE A 48 -26.56 -16.44 9.18
C ILE A 48 -27.73 -16.02 10.08
N LYS A 49 -28.44 -14.93 9.75
CA LYS A 49 -29.63 -14.51 10.52
C LYS A 49 -30.78 -15.52 10.53
N GLN A 50 -30.81 -16.45 9.58
CA GLN A 50 -31.81 -17.53 9.57
C GLN A 50 -31.47 -18.66 10.56
N ILE A 51 -30.24 -18.69 11.09
CA ILE A 51 -29.80 -19.69 12.05
C ILE A 51 -30.18 -19.21 13.45
N SER A 52 -30.84 -20.07 14.23
CA SER A 52 -31.21 -19.74 15.61
C SER A 52 -30.03 -19.96 16.55
N TYR A 53 -29.45 -18.87 17.06
CA TYR A 53 -28.47 -18.87 18.15
C TYR A 53 -28.59 -17.56 18.95
N PRO A 54 -28.15 -17.53 20.23
CA PRO A 54 -28.15 -16.30 21.03
C PRO A 54 -27.29 -15.21 20.37
N PRO A 55 -27.71 -13.93 20.38
CA PRO A 55 -26.90 -12.85 19.83
C PRO A 55 -25.50 -12.82 20.44
N ILE A 56 -24.48 -12.64 19.59
CA ILE A 56 -23.08 -12.62 20.01
C ILE A 56 -22.66 -11.17 20.13
N ARG A 57 -22.70 -10.66 21.36
CA ARG A 57 -22.47 -9.27 21.68
C ARG A 57 -20.99 -8.95 21.59
N THR A 58 -20.64 -8.03 20.71
CA THR A 58 -19.27 -7.75 20.33
C THR A 58 -18.90 -6.29 20.59
N LEU A 59 -17.79 -6.08 21.28
CA LEU A 59 -17.21 -4.76 21.47
C LEU A 59 -16.07 -4.56 20.48
N SER A 60 -16.11 -3.45 19.74
CA SER A 60 -15.06 -3.06 18.81
C SER A 60 -14.21 -1.96 19.41
N LEU A 61 -12.90 -2.17 19.44
CA LEU A 61 -11.91 -1.24 19.95
C LEU A 61 -11.02 -0.76 18.80
N PHE A 62 -10.73 0.54 18.76
CA PHE A 62 -9.93 1.14 17.69
C PHE A 62 -10.58 0.92 16.31
N SER A 63 -11.88 1.18 16.22
CA SER A 63 -12.73 0.80 15.08
C SER A 63 -12.30 1.45 13.76
N GLY A 64 -11.65 2.62 13.81
CA GLY A 64 -11.19 3.35 12.64
C GLY A 64 -12.31 3.60 11.64
N GLY A 65 -12.08 3.25 10.37
CA GLY A 65 -13.08 3.36 9.30
C GLY A 65 -14.12 2.23 9.27
N GLY A 66 -14.12 1.28 10.21
CA GLY A 66 -15.15 0.26 10.32
C GLY A 66 -14.87 -1.08 9.63
N GLY A 67 -13.67 -1.30 9.06
CA GLY A 67 -13.40 -2.48 8.23
C GLY A 67 -13.62 -3.83 8.94
N LEU A 68 -13.19 -3.94 10.20
CA LEU A 68 -13.41 -5.15 11.01
C LEU A 68 -14.85 -5.24 11.53
N ASP A 69 -15.49 -4.09 11.77
CA ASP A 69 -16.89 -4.00 12.18
C ASP A 69 -17.82 -4.53 11.09
N ILE A 70 -17.62 -4.11 9.84
CA ILE A 70 -18.33 -4.63 8.66
C ILE A 70 -18.21 -6.15 8.60
N ALA A 71 -16.99 -6.66 8.74
CA ALA A 71 -16.72 -8.08 8.64
C ALA A 71 -17.46 -8.93 9.68
N PHE A 72 -17.45 -8.49 10.94
CA PHE A 72 -18.10 -9.21 12.04
C PHE A 72 -19.61 -9.04 12.01
N HIS A 73 -20.10 -7.84 11.68
CA HIS A 73 -21.53 -7.60 11.45
C HIS A 73 -22.08 -8.51 10.35
N ASP A 74 -21.41 -8.59 9.19
CA ASP A 74 -21.82 -9.45 8.06
C ASP A 74 -21.82 -10.93 8.42
N ALA A 75 -20.96 -11.34 9.36
CA ALA A 75 -20.92 -12.70 9.89
C ALA A 75 -21.95 -12.94 11.02
N GLY A 76 -22.83 -11.99 11.34
CA GLY A 76 -23.91 -12.16 12.31
C GLY A 76 -23.51 -11.92 13.76
N PHE A 77 -22.40 -11.23 14.02
CA PHE A 77 -22.08 -10.69 15.35
C PHE A 77 -22.83 -9.36 15.57
N GLU A 78 -23.30 -9.13 16.79
CA GLU A 78 -23.95 -7.88 17.18
C GLU A 78 -22.88 -6.89 17.67
N ILE A 79 -22.53 -5.89 16.85
CA ILE A 79 -21.57 -4.86 17.24
C ILE A 79 -22.26 -3.88 18.19
N VAL A 80 -22.03 -4.04 19.50
CA VAL A 80 -22.74 -3.27 20.54
C VAL A 80 -22.21 -1.84 20.62
N LYS A 81 -20.89 -1.68 20.62
CA LYS A 81 -20.23 -0.38 20.76
C LYS A 81 -18.91 -0.38 19.98
N MET A 82 -18.59 0.75 19.35
CA MET A 82 -17.39 0.97 18.55
C MET A 82 -16.59 2.12 19.14
N VAL A 83 -15.47 1.82 19.78
CA VAL A 83 -14.61 2.79 20.46
C VAL A 83 -13.57 3.32 19.47
N GLU A 84 -13.64 4.62 19.18
CA GLU A 84 -12.75 5.31 18.25
C GLU A 84 -12.42 6.71 18.78
N VAL A 85 -11.16 7.13 18.71
CA VAL A 85 -10.71 8.41 19.26
C VAL A 85 -10.83 9.54 18.24
N GLU A 86 -10.69 9.23 16.95
CA GLU A 86 -10.72 10.20 15.87
C GLU A 86 -12.16 10.57 15.49
N ALA A 87 -12.61 11.75 15.90
CA ALA A 87 -13.97 12.24 15.62
C ALA A 87 -14.35 12.18 14.13
N LYS A 88 -13.39 12.41 13.23
CA LYS A 88 -13.57 12.30 11.77
C LYS A 88 -13.92 10.87 11.31
N TYR A 89 -13.41 9.85 11.98
CA TYR A 89 -13.73 8.44 11.68
C TYR A 89 -15.05 8.04 12.33
N VAL A 90 -15.33 8.56 13.54
CA VAL A 90 -16.61 8.36 14.22
C VAL A 90 -17.78 8.86 13.37
N GLN A 91 -17.64 9.94 12.62
CA GLN A 91 -18.68 10.42 11.70
C GLN A 91 -19.05 9.38 10.63
N THR A 92 -18.07 8.69 10.05
CA THR A 92 -18.28 7.55 9.13
C THR A 92 -19.03 6.43 9.83
N LEU A 93 -18.61 6.05 11.04
CA LEU A 93 -19.27 5.00 11.82
C LEU A 93 -20.73 5.36 12.15
N GLN A 94 -20.98 6.59 12.59
CA GLN A 94 -22.33 7.12 12.89
C GLN A 94 -23.22 7.09 11.65
N ARG A 95 -22.68 7.54 10.50
CA ARG A 95 -23.41 7.53 9.23
C ARG A 95 -23.87 6.13 8.84
N ASN A 96 -23.01 5.13 9.04
CA ASN A 96 -23.30 3.74 8.70
C ASN A 96 -24.03 2.96 9.80
N SER A 97 -24.23 3.53 10.99
CA SER A 97 -24.97 2.89 12.10
C SER A 97 -26.46 3.24 12.16
N SER A 98 -26.91 4.18 11.32
CA SER A 98 -28.31 4.59 11.23
C SER A 98 -29.20 3.47 10.66
N ALA A 99 -30.51 3.56 10.89
CA ALA A 99 -31.47 2.59 10.36
C ALA A 99 -31.36 2.43 8.83
N GLY A 100 -31.38 1.19 8.34
CA GLY A 100 -31.21 0.86 6.92
C GLY A 100 -29.79 1.03 6.39
N LYS A 101 -28.79 1.22 7.26
CA LYS A 101 -27.36 1.30 6.88
C LYS A 101 -26.60 0.05 7.30
N TRP A 102 -25.39 -0.09 6.77
CA TRP A 102 -24.65 -1.35 6.84
C TRP A 102 -24.38 -1.86 8.26
N LEU A 103 -24.15 -0.96 9.22
CA LEU A 103 -23.86 -1.28 10.62
C LEU A 103 -25.04 -0.92 11.54
N GLU A 104 -26.27 -0.99 11.03
CA GLU A 104 -27.49 -0.66 11.77
C GLU A 104 -27.51 -1.26 13.19
N GLY A 105 -27.80 -0.43 14.18
CA GLY A 105 -27.88 -0.82 15.58
C GLY A 105 -26.55 -0.71 16.35
N SER A 106 -25.43 -0.48 15.66
CA SER A 106 -24.14 -0.27 16.30
C SER A 106 -24.04 1.11 16.95
N GLN A 107 -23.27 1.25 18.04
CA GLN A 107 -23.12 2.52 18.75
C GLN A 107 -21.66 3.02 18.73
N PRO A 108 -21.31 3.98 17.84
CA PRO A 108 -20.01 4.63 17.86
C PRO A 108 -19.83 5.50 19.11
N ALA A 109 -18.68 5.42 19.75
CA ALA A 109 -18.26 6.23 20.88
C ALA A 109 -16.95 6.95 20.53
N CYS A 110 -17.00 8.29 20.46
CA CYS A 110 -15.83 9.14 20.27
C CYS A 110 -15.09 9.32 21.61
N ILE A 111 -14.17 8.41 21.94
CA ILE A 111 -13.50 8.39 23.24
C ILE A 111 -12.10 7.78 23.12
N ASP A 112 -11.13 8.35 23.86
CA ASP A 112 -9.83 7.70 24.01
C ASP A 112 -10.02 6.40 24.79
N ILE A 113 -9.44 5.31 24.31
CA ILE A 113 -9.53 4.00 24.97
C ILE A 113 -9.11 4.06 26.45
N LYS A 114 -8.16 4.94 26.82
CA LYS A 114 -7.70 5.13 28.21
C LYS A 114 -8.80 5.66 29.13
N GLU A 115 -9.74 6.41 28.57
CA GLU A 115 -10.89 7.00 29.27
C GLU A 115 -12.14 6.12 29.15
N PHE A 116 -12.10 5.12 28.27
CA PHE A 116 -13.19 4.15 28.14
C PHE A 116 -13.14 3.12 29.27
N PHE A 117 -14.19 3.12 30.08
CA PHE A 117 -14.46 2.11 31.11
C PHE A 117 -15.81 1.45 30.78
N PRO A 118 -15.83 0.14 30.49
CA PRO A 118 -17.07 -0.54 30.15
C PRO A 118 -17.97 -0.62 31.38
N GLU A 119 -19.27 -0.43 31.17
CA GLU A 119 -20.28 -0.54 32.22
C GLU A 119 -20.30 -1.99 32.77
N PRO A 120 -20.46 -2.22 34.08
CA PRO A 120 -20.40 -3.58 34.66
C PRO A 120 -21.44 -4.56 34.10
N ASP A 121 -22.56 -4.05 33.61
CA ASP A 121 -23.66 -4.78 32.99
C ASP A 121 -23.56 -4.85 31.45
N LEU A 122 -22.51 -4.25 30.86
CA LEU A 122 -22.19 -4.40 29.45
C LEU A 122 -21.73 -5.84 29.18
N ASN A 123 -22.69 -6.74 28.98
CA ASN A 123 -22.42 -8.13 28.64
C ASN A 123 -21.80 -8.22 27.23
N ILE A 124 -20.56 -8.69 27.14
CA ILE A 124 -19.79 -8.81 25.89
C ILE A 124 -19.24 -10.22 25.77
N ASP A 125 -19.61 -10.90 24.69
CA ASP A 125 -19.17 -12.27 24.39
C ASP A 125 -17.81 -12.29 23.67
N PHE A 126 -17.53 -11.27 22.87
CA PHE A 126 -16.34 -11.21 22.03
C PHE A 126 -15.81 -9.76 21.87
N ILE A 127 -14.49 -9.61 21.75
CA ILE A 127 -13.87 -8.29 21.48
C ILE A 127 -13.08 -8.34 20.17
N ILE A 128 -13.18 -7.28 19.38
CA ILE A 128 -12.39 -7.10 18.16
C ILE A 128 -11.61 -5.78 18.24
N GLY A 129 -10.44 -5.70 17.62
CA GLY A 129 -9.76 -4.42 17.47
C GLY A 129 -8.31 -4.52 17.01
N GLY A 130 -7.79 -3.40 16.50
CA GLY A 130 -6.41 -3.28 16.00
C GLY A 130 -5.71 -2.07 16.61
N PRO A 131 -5.10 -2.18 17.81
CA PRO A 131 -4.42 -1.05 18.43
C PRO A 131 -3.27 -0.53 17.56
N PRO A 132 -3.10 0.79 17.41
CA PRO A 132 -2.11 1.35 16.51
C PRO A 132 -0.68 1.02 16.99
N CYS A 133 0.18 0.69 16.03
CA CYS A 133 1.49 0.08 16.28
C CYS A 133 2.58 0.79 15.47
N GLN A 134 2.54 2.14 15.47
CA GLN A 134 3.25 2.97 14.51
C GLN A 134 4.79 2.83 14.58
N THR A 135 5.34 2.64 15.78
CA THR A 135 6.77 2.41 16.05
C THR A 135 7.33 1.17 15.35
N PHE A 136 6.49 0.15 15.12
CA PHE A 136 6.93 -1.16 14.65
C PHE A 136 6.71 -1.39 13.15
N SER A 137 6.17 -0.39 12.45
CA SER A 137 5.97 -0.41 10.99
C SER A 137 7.30 -0.23 10.22
N ALA A 138 7.35 -0.68 8.97
CA ALA A 138 8.54 -0.48 8.12
C ALA A 138 8.84 1.01 7.86
N ALA A 139 7.81 1.85 7.80
CA ALA A 139 7.94 3.30 7.70
C ALA A 139 8.47 3.89 9.03
N GLY A 140 7.92 3.46 10.16
CA GLY A 140 8.37 3.85 11.50
C GLY A 140 9.85 3.52 11.76
N ARG A 141 10.31 2.33 11.36
CA ARG A 141 11.73 1.93 11.49
C ARG A 141 12.69 2.82 10.69
N ARG A 142 12.30 3.29 9.50
CA ARG A 142 13.14 4.22 8.70
C ARG A 142 13.07 5.64 9.23
N ALA A 143 11.94 6.05 9.80
CA ALA A 143 11.77 7.36 10.45
C ALA A 143 12.51 7.46 11.78
N ALA A 144 12.72 6.34 12.49
CA ALA A 144 13.45 6.26 13.77
C ALA A 144 14.95 6.63 13.68
N GLY A 145 15.49 6.88 12.47
CA GLY A 145 16.79 7.54 12.28
C GLY A 145 16.77 9.04 12.63
N VAL A 146 15.59 9.61 12.87
CA VAL A 146 15.40 10.95 13.44
C VAL A 146 14.99 10.76 14.91
N SER A 147 15.92 11.04 15.81
CA SER A 147 15.73 10.93 17.26
C SER A 147 14.63 11.89 17.72
N GLY A 148 13.56 11.41 18.37
CA GLY A 148 12.60 12.38 18.90
C GLY A 148 11.35 11.97 19.68
N THR A 149 10.86 10.71 19.68
CA THR A 149 9.69 10.39 20.52
C THR A 149 9.68 8.94 21.02
N THR A 150 9.84 8.76 22.33
CA THR A 150 9.42 7.56 23.06
C THR A 150 7.89 7.47 22.95
N ASP A 151 7.42 6.71 21.96
CA ASP A 151 6.05 6.84 21.45
C ASP A 151 5.02 6.13 22.34
N ALA A 152 4.19 6.92 23.04
CA ALA A 152 3.08 6.47 23.89
C ALA A 152 2.01 5.62 23.16
N ARG A 153 2.12 5.48 21.83
CA ARG A 153 1.27 4.62 21.00
C ARG A 153 1.64 3.14 21.09
N GLY A 154 2.90 2.81 21.40
CA GLY A 154 3.35 1.43 21.57
C GLY A 154 2.78 0.70 22.79
N THR A 155 2.14 1.42 23.72
CA THR A 155 1.60 0.88 24.97
C THR A 155 0.08 0.68 24.94
N LEU A 156 -0.61 1.01 23.85
CA LEU A 156 -2.09 0.94 23.76
C LEU A 156 -2.64 -0.49 23.79
N PHE A 157 -1.81 -1.52 23.55
CA PHE A 157 -2.23 -2.90 23.75
C PHE A 157 -2.52 -3.21 25.24
N HIS A 158 -1.87 -2.50 26.19
CA HIS A 158 -2.18 -2.63 27.62
C HIS A 158 -3.60 -2.16 27.94
N GLU A 159 -4.12 -1.17 27.21
CA GLU A 159 -5.51 -0.74 27.34
C GLU A 159 -6.48 -1.81 26.81
N TYR A 160 -6.13 -2.50 25.72
CA TYR A 160 -6.88 -3.67 25.26
C TYR A 160 -6.93 -4.76 26.36
N VAL A 161 -5.80 -5.05 27.00
CA VAL A 161 -5.68 -6.00 28.11
C VAL A 161 -6.48 -5.57 29.34
N ARG A 162 -6.50 -4.26 29.66
CA ARG A 162 -7.33 -3.70 30.74
C ARG A 162 -8.81 -3.98 30.52
N ILE A 163 -9.30 -3.78 29.30
CA ILE A 163 -10.69 -4.06 28.94
C ILE A 163 -11.00 -5.56 29.01
N LEU A 164 -10.09 -6.42 28.52
CA LEU A 164 -10.23 -7.88 28.68
C LEU A 164 -10.34 -8.31 30.14
N LYS A 165 -9.54 -7.71 31.03
CA LYS A 165 -9.58 -8.01 32.46
C LYS A 165 -10.92 -7.63 33.11
N ALA A 166 -11.53 -6.53 32.64
CA ALA A 166 -12.80 -6.03 33.15
C ALA A 166 -14.00 -6.84 32.65
N LEU A 167 -14.05 -7.12 31.34
CA LEU A 167 -15.21 -7.75 30.70
C LEU A 167 -15.13 -9.28 30.62
N LYS A 168 -13.91 -9.84 30.59
CA LYS A 168 -13.64 -11.27 30.49
C LYS A 168 -14.47 -11.99 29.40
N PRO A 169 -14.50 -11.47 28.14
CA PRO A 169 -15.24 -12.12 27.04
C PRO A 169 -14.75 -13.54 26.77
N LYS A 170 -15.55 -14.36 26.09
CA LYS A 170 -15.16 -15.74 25.71
C LYS A 170 -13.87 -15.77 24.87
N GLY A 171 -13.69 -14.76 24.03
CA GLY A 171 -12.48 -14.58 23.25
C GLY A 171 -12.34 -13.19 22.65
N PHE A 172 -11.26 -12.99 21.92
CA PHE A 172 -11.01 -11.76 21.19
C PHE A 172 -10.26 -12.00 19.87
N LEU A 173 -10.39 -11.06 18.95
CA LEU A 173 -9.55 -10.92 17.77
C LEU A 173 -8.76 -9.61 17.87
N PHE A 174 -7.44 -9.75 17.85
CA PHE A 174 -6.50 -8.65 17.82
C PHE A 174 -5.77 -8.64 16.48
N GLU A 175 -5.88 -7.53 15.75
CA GLU A 175 -5.17 -7.31 14.48
C GLU A 175 -3.95 -6.39 14.70
N ASN A 176 -2.88 -6.66 13.95
CA ASN A 176 -1.74 -5.76 13.92
C ASN A 176 -0.84 -5.91 12.67
N VAL A 177 0.12 -5.01 12.52
CA VAL A 177 1.20 -5.13 11.54
C VAL A 177 2.10 -6.33 11.87
N TYR A 178 2.49 -7.10 10.86
CA TYR A 178 3.31 -8.30 11.06
C TYR A 178 4.71 -8.02 11.65
N GLY A 179 5.20 -6.78 11.53
CA GLY A 179 6.55 -6.39 11.96
C GLY A 179 6.77 -6.51 13.47
N ILE A 180 5.69 -6.55 14.26
CA ILE A 180 5.73 -6.62 15.72
C ILE A 180 6.44 -7.87 16.26
N ILE A 181 6.41 -8.99 15.51
CA ILE A 181 7.04 -10.26 15.93
C ILE A 181 8.56 -10.14 16.00
N GLY A 182 9.17 -9.38 15.08
CA GLY A 182 10.63 -9.18 15.03
C GLY A 182 11.11 -7.89 15.68
N ALA A 183 10.20 -7.09 16.24
CA ALA A 183 10.55 -5.81 16.84
C ALA A 183 11.28 -5.97 18.18
N ASN A 184 12.24 -5.09 18.47
CA ASN A 184 13.03 -5.08 19.71
C ASN A 184 13.61 -6.46 20.06
N ASP A 185 14.19 -7.15 19.06
CA ASP A 185 14.71 -8.52 19.18
C ASP A 185 13.68 -9.54 19.72
N GLY A 186 12.39 -9.31 19.43
CA GLY A 186 11.27 -10.17 19.86
C GLY A 186 10.73 -9.85 21.26
N LYS A 187 11.30 -8.89 21.99
CA LYS A 187 10.84 -8.53 23.35
C LYS A 187 9.41 -8.01 23.37
N ALA A 188 9.04 -7.16 22.41
CA ALA A 188 7.68 -6.62 22.31
C ALA A 188 6.65 -7.74 22.09
N TRP A 189 7.01 -8.75 21.29
CA TRP A 189 6.16 -9.92 21.09
C TRP A 189 5.99 -10.72 22.38
N GLN A 190 7.08 -11.03 23.09
CA GLN A 190 7.04 -11.76 24.36
C GLN A 190 6.18 -11.04 25.42
N GLU A 191 6.26 -9.71 25.49
CA GLU A 191 5.44 -8.89 26.39
C GLU A 191 3.95 -9.03 26.08
N ILE A 192 3.56 -9.00 24.79
CA ILE A 192 2.18 -9.20 24.35
C ILE A 192 1.68 -10.61 24.74
N GLN A 193 2.48 -11.65 24.50
CA GLN A 193 2.11 -13.02 24.87
C GLN A 193 1.88 -13.15 26.37
N LYS A 194 2.77 -12.55 27.17
CA LYS A 194 2.69 -12.55 28.63
C LYS A 194 1.47 -11.78 29.12
N ALA A 195 1.23 -10.58 28.60
CA ALA A 195 0.12 -9.72 29.03
C ALA A 195 -1.25 -10.39 28.81
N PHE A 196 -1.46 -11.06 27.66
CA PHE A 196 -2.69 -11.82 27.42
C PHE A 196 -2.82 -13.06 28.31
N ALA A 197 -1.71 -13.77 28.57
CA ALA A 197 -1.71 -14.93 29.47
C ALA A 197 -2.03 -14.53 30.92
N GLU A 198 -1.55 -13.38 31.39
CA GLU A 198 -1.80 -12.85 32.73
C GLU A 198 -3.29 -12.52 32.98
N VAL A 199 -4.03 -12.17 31.93
CA VAL A 199 -5.49 -11.98 32.00
C VAL A 199 -6.29 -13.24 31.67
N GLY A 200 -5.61 -14.40 31.55
CA GLY A 200 -6.24 -15.72 31.43
C GLY A 200 -6.54 -16.17 30.00
N TYR A 201 -5.93 -15.57 28.97
CA TYR A 201 -6.16 -15.95 27.57
C TYR A 201 -4.97 -16.68 26.98
N GLN A 202 -5.24 -17.84 26.38
CA GLN A 202 -4.34 -18.50 25.45
C GLN A 202 -4.51 -17.89 24.06
N ILE A 203 -3.39 -17.53 23.42
CA ILE A 203 -3.40 -16.90 22.09
C ILE A 203 -2.99 -17.87 20.98
N TYR A 204 -3.64 -17.70 19.82
CA TYR A 204 -3.35 -18.36 18.56
C TYR A 204 -3.11 -17.29 17.51
N PHE A 205 -2.01 -17.36 16.77
CA PHE A 205 -1.66 -16.28 15.84
C PHE A 205 -1.14 -16.78 14.50
N ARG A 206 -1.42 -16.00 13.45
CA ARG A 206 -0.86 -16.18 12.11
C ARG A 206 -0.67 -14.85 11.40
N ILE A 207 0.30 -14.82 10.50
CA ILE A 207 0.42 -13.77 9.49
C ILE A 207 -0.36 -14.24 8.27
N LEU A 208 -1.33 -13.45 7.83
CA LEU A 208 -2.15 -13.72 6.65
C LEU A 208 -1.94 -12.62 5.62
N ASP A 209 -1.95 -12.98 4.33
CA ASP A 209 -2.03 -12.03 3.22
C ASP A 209 -3.49 -11.94 2.77
N ALA A 210 -4.06 -10.73 2.74
CA ALA A 210 -5.44 -10.51 2.32
C ALA A 210 -5.74 -11.05 0.90
N ALA A 211 -4.74 -11.06 0.01
CA ALA A 211 -4.89 -11.62 -1.34
C ALA A 211 -5.29 -13.10 -1.34
N ASP A 212 -4.77 -13.88 -0.39
CA ASP A 212 -5.08 -15.30 -0.23
C ASP A 212 -6.54 -15.53 0.25
N TYR A 213 -7.28 -14.46 0.57
CA TYR A 213 -8.65 -14.49 1.07
C TYR A 213 -9.65 -13.71 0.19
N GLY A 214 -9.30 -13.46 -1.08
CA GLY A 214 -10.22 -12.84 -2.05
C GLY A 214 -10.27 -11.32 -2.00
N VAL A 215 -9.27 -10.68 -1.39
CA VAL A 215 -9.08 -9.23 -1.46
C VAL A 215 -8.14 -8.93 -2.63
N PRO A 216 -8.41 -7.94 -3.50
CA PRO A 216 -7.55 -7.64 -4.64
C PRO A 216 -6.32 -6.79 -4.23
N GLN A 217 -5.73 -7.13 -3.08
CA GLN A 217 -4.62 -6.42 -2.46
C GLN A 217 -3.71 -7.37 -1.67
N HIS A 218 -2.41 -7.32 -1.94
CA HIS A 218 -1.39 -7.90 -1.07
C HIS A 218 -1.25 -7.05 0.20
N ARG A 219 -1.77 -7.55 1.32
CA ARG A 219 -1.77 -6.88 2.63
C ARG A 219 -1.54 -7.91 3.73
N GLU A 220 -0.28 -7.98 4.17
CA GLU A 220 0.11 -8.85 5.28
C GLU A 220 -0.23 -8.24 6.63
N ARG A 221 -0.94 -9.00 7.46
CA ARG A 221 -1.28 -8.64 8.85
C ARG A 221 -1.15 -9.83 9.79
N LEU A 222 -0.76 -9.51 11.02
CA LEU A 222 -0.79 -10.45 12.13
C LEU A 222 -2.20 -10.44 12.72
N PHE A 223 -2.79 -11.62 12.81
CA PHE A 223 -4.04 -11.83 13.54
C PHE A 223 -3.76 -12.73 14.73
N ILE A 224 -4.30 -12.34 15.87
CA ILE A 224 -4.24 -13.08 17.13
C ILE A 224 -5.67 -13.33 17.59
N VAL A 225 -6.03 -14.59 17.76
CA VAL A 225 -7.27 -14.99 18.42
C VAL A 225 -6.90 -15.46 19.82
N GLY A 226 -7.41 -14.78 20.84
CA GLY A 226 -7.23 -15.17 22.23
C GLY A 226 -8.49 -15.80 22.78
N LEU A 227 -8.36 -16.93 23.48
CA LEU A 227 -9.45 -17.67 24.11
C LEU A 227 -9.13 -17.95 25.57
N GLN A 228 -10.13 -17.91 26.46
CA GLN A 228 -9.96 -18.39 27.83
C GLN A 228 -9.79 -19.90 27.86
N GLU A 229 -10.55 -20.61 27.04
CA GLU A 229 -10.54 -22.06 26.94
C GLU A 229 -10.73 -22.54 25.49
N GLY A 230 -10.20 -23.73 25.18
CA GLY A 230 -10.38 -24.39 23.89
C GLY A 230 -9.16 -24.30 22.98
N GLN A 231 -9.39 -24.49 21.68
CA GLN A 231 -8.37 -24.40 20.63
C GLN A 231 -8.93 -23.67 19.42
N TYR A 232 -8.07 -22.97 18.69
CA TYR A 232 -8.43 -22.28 17.48
C TYR A 232 -7.46 -22.59 16.33
N ARG A 233 -8.03 -22.80 15.13
CA ARG A 233 -7.29 -22.97 13.89
C ARG A 233 -7.76 -21.93 12.87
N PHE A 234 -6.82 -21.27 12.22
CA PHE A 234 -7.12 -20.30 11.18
C PHE A 234 -7.68 -20.99 9.92
N PRO A 235 -8.58 -20.33 9.18
CA PRO A 235 -9.15 -20.85 7.95
C PRO A 235 -8.09 -21.00 6.85
N TYR A 236 -8.23 -22.02 6.02
CA TYR A 236 -7.43 -22.13 4.78
C TYR A 236 -7.65 -20.89 3.90
N PRO A 237 -6.63 -20.50 3.10
CA PRO A 237 -6.83 -19.56 2.00
C PRO A 237 -8.01 -19.95 1.11
N THR A 238 -8.75 -18.94 0.66
CA THR A 238 -9.82 -19.09 -0.33
C THR A 238 -9.32 -18.89 -1.76
N HIS A 239 -8.18 -18.22 -1.91
CA HIS A 239 -7.56 -17.87 -3.19
C HIS A 239 -6.04 -18.06 -3.11
N GLY A 240 -5.42 -18.03 -4.28
CA GLY A 240 -3.99 -18.07 -4.46
C GLY A 240 -3.38 -19.47 -4.32
N PRO A 241 -2.06 -19.60 -4.53
CA PRO A 241 -1.38 -20.88 -4.57
C PRO A 241 -1.34 -21.67 -3.25
N ASP A 242 -1.82 -21.08 -2.15
CA ASP A 242 -1.93 -21.75 -0.85
C ASP A 242 -3.38 -22.17 -0.50
N SER A 243 -4.36 -21.89 -1.37
CA SER A 243 -5.70 -22.50 -1.27
C SER A 243 -5.63 -23.97 -1.67
N LEU A 244 -6.63 -24.75 -1.24
CA LEU A 244 -6.67 -26.20 -1.48
C LEU A 244 -6.82 -26.54 -2.96
N ASP A 245 -7.56 -25.73 -3.70
CA ASP A 245 -7.83 -25.83 -5.14
C ASP A 245 -6.91 -24.96 -6.01
N GLN A 246 -6.03 -24.16 -5.39
CA GLN A 246 -5.23 -23.14 -6.08
C GLN A 246 -6.06 -22.15 -6.91
N SER A 247 -7.28 -21.82 -6.44
CA SER A 247 -8.13 -20.78 -7.02
C SER A 247 -7.32 -19.52 -7.35
N PRO A 248 -7.51 -18.90 -8.53
CA PRO A 248 -6.74 -17.71 -8.92
C PRO A 248 -6.99 -16.55 -7.95
N TYR A 249 -6.09 -15.57 -7.92
CA TYR A 249 -6.31 -14.36 -7.14
C TYR A 249 -7.46 -13.52 -7.72
N TYR A 250 -8.18 -12.81 -6.84
CA TYR A 250 -9.09 -11.75 -7.27
C TYR A 250 -8.26 -10.53 -7.70
N ILE A 251 -8.28 -10.21 -8.99
CA ILE A 251 -7.37 -9.22 -9.59
C ILE A 251 -7.94 -7.80 -9.54
N ALA A 252 -7.06 -6.80 -9.61
CA ALA A 252 -7.45 -5.40 -9.50
C ALA A 252 -8.43 -4.95 -10.59
N ALA A 253 -8.23 -5.35 -11.85
CA ALA A 253 -9.11 -4.92 -12.95
C ALA A 253 -10.57 -5.34 -12.74
N VAL A 254 -10.79 -6.62 -12.37
CA VAL A 254 -12.14 -7.14 -12.10
C VAL A 254 -12.77 -6.42 -10.90
N ALA A 255 -11.98 -6.16 -9.85
CA ALA A 255 -12.49 -5.45 -8.68
C ALA A 255 -12.98 -4.03 -9.01
N LEU A 256 -12.33 -3.35 -9.95
CA LEU A 256 -12.63 -1.95 -10.27
C LEU A 256 -13.71 -1.76 -11.34
N GLU A 257 -14.15 -2.82 -12.02
CA GLU A 257 -15.12 -2.72 -13.12
C GLU A 257 -16.46 -2.11 -12.65
N GLY A 258 -16.84 -0.98 -13.23
CA GLY A 258 -18.06 -0.27 -12.87
C GLY A 258 -17.99 0.48 -11.54
N ALA A 259 -16.80 0.70 -10.97
CA ALA A 259 -16.63 1.58 -9.81
C ALA A 259 -16.85 3.05 -10.22
N ASP A 260 -17.41 3.86 -9.31
CA ASP A 260 -17.54 5.29 -9.55
C ASP A 260 -16.16 5.97 -9.62
N CYS A 261 -15.88 6.64 -10.74
CA CYS A 261 -14.65 7.39 -10.98
C CYS A 261 -14.86 8.90 -11.02
N SER A 262 -16.01 9.40 -10.56
CA SER A 262 -16.36 10.83 -10.60
C SER A 262 -15.39 11.74 -9.84
N ASP A 263 -14.74 11.27 -8.78
CA ASP A 263 -13.74 12.02 -7.99
C ASP A 263 -12.29 11.83 -8.49
N MET A 264 -12.09 11.32 -9.70
CA MET A 264 -10.75 11.10 -10.23
C MET A 264 -10.04 12.41 -10.61
N GLU A 265 -8.74 12.48 -10.31
CA GLU A 265 -7.86 13.55 -10.77
C GLU A 265 -6.97 13.00 -11.90
N PRO A 266 -6.90 13.69 -13.06
CA PRO A 266 -6.09 13.23 -14.18
C PRO A 266 -4.59 13.42 -13.91
N GLY A 267 -3.81 12.40 -14.26
CA GLY A 267 -2.36 12.46 -14.22
C GLY A 267 -1.76 12.56 -12.82
N LEU A 268 -0.45 12.79 -12.78
CA LEU A 268 0.29 13.10 -11.57
C LEU A 268 1.14 14.34 -11.83
N GLY A 269 0.91 15.41 -11.08
CA GLY A 269 1.71 16.64 -11.19
C GLY A 269 3.06 16.55 -10.45
N GLY A 270 3.78 17.67 -10.44
CA GLY A 270 5.04 17.87 -9.70
C GLY A 270 6.26 17.21 -10.35
N ARG A 271 7.43 17.37 -9.70
CA ARG A 271 8.76 16.96 -10.20
C ARG A 271 8.78 15.58 -10.87
N PHE A 272 8.27 14.54 -10.20
CA PHE A 272 8.36 13.17 -10.69
C PHE A 272 7.08 12.63 -11.33
N GLY A 273 6.05 13.47 -11.51
CA GLY A 273 4.73 13.00 -11.94
C GLY A 273 4.72 12.39 -13.34
N HIS A 274 5.41 13.05 -14.27
CA HIS A 274 5.57 12.60 -15.66
C HIS A 274 6.27 11.23 -15.79
N LEU A 275 7.09 10.84 -14.80
CA LEU A 275 7.79 9.55 -14.80
C LEU A 275 6.82 8.38 -14.66
N LEU A 276 5.63 8.60 -14.10
CA LEU A 276 4.64 7.55 -13.94
C LEU A 276 4.23 6.96 -15.29
N GLU A 277 4.13 7.76 -16.34
CA GLU A 277 3.63 7.33 -17.65
C GLU A 277 4.46 6.18 -18.24
N ASP A 278 5.79 6.25 -18.11
CA ASP A 278 6.69 5.25 -18.70
C ASP A 278 6.89 4.00 -17.81
N ILE A 279 6.50 4.05 -16.53
CA ILE A 279 6.61 2.89 -15.64
C ILE A 279 5.60 1.83 -16.08
N PRO A 280 5.99 0.59 -16.41
CA PRO A 280 4.99 -0.44 -16.76
C PRO A 280 4.18 -0.87 -15.53
N PRO A 281 2.92 -1.33 -15.73
CA PRO A 281 2.09 -1.85 -14.63
C PRO A 281 2.80 -2.92 -13.79
N GLY A 282 2.69 -2.79 -12.46
CA GLY A 282 3.34 -3.66 -11.48
C GLY A 282 4.71 -3.19 -11.00
N LEU A 283 5.31 -2.19 -11.67
CA LEU A 283 6.58 -1.59 -11.28
C LEU A 283 6.39 -0.26 -10.54
N ASN A 284 7.52 0.30 -10.11
CA ASN A 284 7.60 1.56 -9.38
C ASN A 284 8.84 2.34 -9.84
N TYR A 285 9.26 3.34 -9.08
CA TYR A 285 10.47 4.14 -9.36
C TYR A 285 11.73 3.34 -9.70
N SER A 286 11.85 2.11 -9.18
CA SER A 286 13.01 1.25 -9.46
C SER A 286 13.15 0.93 -10.95
N PHE A 287 12.08 1.07 -11.73
CA PHE A 287 12.14 1.01 -13.19
C PHE A 287 13.24 1.92 -13.78
N TYR A 288 13.50 3.09 -13.18
CA TYR A 288 14.54 4.03 -13.60
C TYR A 288 15.88 3.82 -12.86
N THR A 289 16.18 2.60 -12.44
CA THR A 289 17.47 2.25 -11.80
C THR A 289 18.31 1.40 -12.75
N LYS A 290 19.63 1.43 -12.55
CA LYS A 290 20.57 0.58 -13.29
C LYS A 290 20.29 -0.91 -13.11
N GLU A 291 19.86 -1.32 -11.93
CA GLU A 291 19.54 -2.70 -11.58
C GLU A 291 18.37 -3.27 -12.39
N MET A 292 17.45 -2.40 -12.83
CA MET A 292 16.35 -2.77 -13.72
C MET A 292 16.73 -2.63 -15.20
N GLY A 293 17.97 -2.25 -15.51
CA GLY A 293 18.51 -2.12 -16.86
C GLY A 293 18.24 -0.77 -17.52
N TYR A 294 17.78 0.24 -16.79
CA TYR A 294 17.48 1.54 -17.37
C TYR A 294 18.79 2.26 -17.76
N PRO A 295 18.93 2.72 -19.02
CA PRO A 295 20.22 3.21 -19.54
C PRO A 295 20.68 4.54 -18.92
N HIS A 296 19.72 5.39 -18.51
CA HIS A 296 19.98 6.67 -17.83
C HIS A 296 19.32 6.70 -16.46
N PRO A 297 19.90 6.05 -15.44
CA PRO A 297 19.27 5.91 -14.14
C PRO A 297 18.90 7.27 -13.51
N ILE A 298 17.65 7.43 -13.11
CA ILE A 298 17.14 8.64 -12.41
C ILE A 298 17.23 8.45 -10.89
N PHE A 299 17.09 7.22 -10.43
CA PHE A 299 17.13 6.88 -9.01
C PHE A 299 18.20 5.84 -8.73
N SER A 300 18.84 5.94 -7.56
CA SER A 300 19.68 4.87 -7.05
C SER A 300 18.83 3.72 -6.49
N TRP A 301 19.35 2.50 -6.54
CA TRP A 301 18.69 1.33 -5.96
C TRP A 301 18.31 1.55 -4.49
N ARG A 302 17.06 1.23 -4.14
CA ARG A 302 16.52 1.33 -2.78
C ARG A 302 16.54 2.75 -2.18
N SER A 303 16.77 3.79 -2.98
CA SER A 303 16.76 5.20 -2.54
C SER A 303 15.38 5.71 -2.12
N LYS A 304 14.29 5.12 -2.64
CA LYS A 304 12.90 5.43 -2.27
C LYS A 304 12.17 4.20 -1.73
N PHE A 305 11.02 4.43 -1.11
CA PHE A 305 10.12 3.35 -0.70
C PHE A 305 9.52 2.64 -1.92
N SER A 306 9.17 1.36 -1.76
CA SER A 306 8.65 0.53 -2.85
C SER A 306 7.28 0.97 -3.37
N ASP A 307 6.59 1.87 -2.69
CA ASP A 307 5.33 2.47 -3.11
C ASP A 307 5.53 3.79 -3.87
N PHE A 308 6.75 4.33 -3.93
CA PHE A 308 7.04 5.56 -4.67
C PHE A 308 6.89 5.33 -6.17
N LEU A 309 5.99 6.08 -6.80
CA LEU A 309 5.56 5.91 -8.20
C LEU A 309 5.11 4.49 -8.54
N TYR A 310 4.57 3.74 -7.58
CA TYR A 310 4.09 2.39 -7.83
C TYR A 310 2.83 2.43 -8.71
N LYS A 311 2.93 1.89 -9.93
CA LYS A 311 1.80 1.72 -10.86
C LYS A 311 1.18 0.34 -10.64
N ALA A 312 -0.09 0.32 -10.30
CA ALA A 312 -0.84 -0.92 -10.12
C ALA A 312 -0.87 -1.75 -11.40
N ASP A 313 -0.93 -3.06 -11.24
CA ASP A 313 -1.05 -4.02 -12.33
C ASP A 313 -2.50 -4.50 -12.40
N PRO A 314 -3.20 -4.36 -13.55
CA PRO A 314 -4.59 -4.78 -13.68
C PRO A 314 -4.79 -6.28 -13.45
N GLU A 315 -3.77 -7.10 -13.77
CA GLU A 315 -3.86 -8.56 -13.77
C GLU A 315 -3.43 -9.20 -12.45
N THR A 316 -3.12 -8.40 -11.42
CA THR A 316 -2.71 -8.92 -10.11
C THR A 316 -3.32 -8.10 -8.98
N PRO A 317 -3.35 -8.63 -7.74
CA PRO A 317 -3.68 -7.84 -6.57
C PRO A 317 -2.74 -6.65 -6.40
N VAL A 318 -3.27 -5.47 -6.05
CA VAL A 318 -2.44 -4.28 -5.83
C VAL A 318 -1.57 -4.42 -4.57
N ARG A 319 -0.51 -3.61 -4.45
CA ARG A 319 0.22 -3.49 -3.18
C ARG A 319 -0.65 -2.81 -2.12
N THR A 320 -0.27 -2.99 -0.86
CA THR A 320 -0.99 -2.44 0.30
C THR A 320 -1.35 -0.96 0.14
N LEU A 321 -2.65 -0.64 0.30
CA LEU A 321 -3.12 0.74 0.39
C LEU A 321 -2.65 1.36 1.71
N LYS A 322 -1.99 2.51 1.62
CA LYS A 322 -1.50 3.24 2.79
C LYS A 322 -2.46 4.35 3.20
N ALA A 323 -2.64 4.51 4.50
CA ALA A 323 -3.41 5.61 5.07
C ALA A 323 -2.71 6.96 4.91
N GLN A 324 -1.38 6.98 4.90
CA GLN A 324 -0.57 8.18 4.79
C GLN A 324 0.50 8.00 3.71
N GLY A 325 0.74 9.06 2.95
CA GLY A 325 1.67 9.06 1.84
C GLY A 325 1.97 10.47 1.36
N GLY A 326 3.07 10.61 0.64
CA GLY A 326 3.37 11.83 -0.09
C GLY A 326 2.67 11.84 -1.45
N GLN A 327 2.85 12.93 -2.20
CA GLN A 327 2.31 13.08 -3.55
C GLN A 327 2.64 11.88 -4.46
N TYR A 328 3.83 11.30 -4.33
CA TYR A 328 4.29 10.18 -5.18
C TYR A 328 4.06 8.80 -4.56
N THR A 329 3.34 8.70 -3.45
CA THR A 329 3.00 7.41 -2.84
C THR A 329 1.82 6.80 -3.58
N GLY A 330 2.06 5.65 -4.21
CA GLY A 330 1.04 4.84 -4.85
C GLY A 330 0.25 3.95 -3.87
N PRO A 331 -0.59 3.04 -4.39
CA PRO A 331 -0.68 2.68 -5.80
C PRO A 331 -1.36 3.75 -6.67
N PHE A 332 -0.86 3.91 -7.88
CA PHE A 332 -1.51 4.66 -8.96
C PHE A 332 -2.19 3.69 -9.92
N SER A 333 -3.28 4.13 -10.56
CA SER A 333 -3.96 3.36 -11.61
C SER A 333 -3.01 3.11 -12.78
N TRP A 334 -3.20 1.98 -13.47
CA TRP A 334 -2.53 1.68 -14.74
C TRP A 334 -2.86 2.70 -15.83
N GLU A 335 -3.88 3.54 -15.63
CA GLU A 335 -4.22 4.71 -16.45
C GLU A 335 -3.43 5.99 -16.08
N ASN A 336 -2.32 5.89 -15.33
CA ASN A 336 -1.44 7.01 -14.96
C ASN A 336 -2.10 8.09 -14.08
N ARG A 337 -3.08 7.71 -13.27
CA ARG A 337 -3.82 8.61 -12.38
C ARG A 337 -3.92 8.06 -10.96
N ARG A 338 -4.46 8.84 -10.04
CA ARG A 338 -4.88 8.32 -8.72
C ARG A 338 -6.17 7.49 -8.86
N PHE A 339 -6.33 6.50 -8.00
CA PHE A 339 -7.61 5.81 -7.85
C PHE A 339 -8.65 6.71 -7.18
N SER A 340 -9.89 6.67 -7.64
CA SER A 340 -11.08 7.27 -7.03
C SER A 340 -11.31 6.73 -5.61
N ILE A 341 -12.13 7.39 -4.78
CA ILE A 341 -12.47 6.82 -3.46
C ILE A 341 -13.22 5.49 -3.60
N ALA A 342 -14.11 5.34 -4.58
CA ALA A 342 -14.84 4.10 -4.80
C ALA A 342 -13.90 2.97 -5.26
N GLU A 343 -12.94 3.26 -6.15
CA GLU A 343 -11.92 2.29 -6.56
C GLU A 343 -11.09 1.83 -5.35
N LEU A 344 -10.67 2.75 -4.48
CA LEU A 344 -9.93 2.41 -3.26
C LEU A 344 -10.76 1.57 -2.28
N LYS A 345 -12.06 1.85 -2.14
CA LYS A 345 -12.98 1.03 -1.33
C LYS A 345 -13.03 -0.40 -1.84
N ARG A 346 -13.21 -0.60 -3.15
CA ARG A 346 -13.24 -1.94 -3.76
C ARG A 346 -11.91 -2.68 -3.63
N LEU A 347 -10.79 -1.97 -3.79
CA LEU A 347 -9.46 -2.56 -3.55
C LEU A 347 -9.24 -2.98 -2.08
N GLN A 348 -9.96 -2.35 -1.16
CA GLN A 348 -10.00 -2.69 0.27
C GLN A 348 -11.17 -3.62 0.62
N THR A 349 -12.04 -4.00 -0.33
CA THR A 349 -13.29 -4.76 -0.12
C THR A 349 -14.29 -4.10 0.85
N ILE A 350 -14.24 -2.77 0.96
CA ILE A 350 -15.25 -1.98 1.67
C ILE A 350 -16.47 -1.85 0.76
N PRO A 351 -17.70 -2.17 1.23
CA PRO A 351 -18.88 -2.17 0.39
C PRO A 351 -19.16 -0.83 -0.29
N ASP A 352 -19.65 -0.85 -1.53
CA ASP A 352 -19.97 0.34 -2.32
C ASP A 352 -21.01 1.23 -1.60
N GLU A 353 -21.98 0.63 -0.90
CA GLU A 353 -22.99 1.34 -0.11
C GLU A 353 -22.49 1.89 1.23
N TYR A 354 -21.30 1.50 1.69
CA TYR A 354 -20.71 2.01 2.94
C TYR A 354 -20.20 3.44 2.75
N GLU A 355 -20.80 4.40 3.45
CA GLU A 355 -20.52 5.82 3.21
C GLU A 355 -19.26 6.28 3.96
N MET A 356 -18.23 6.72 3.23
CA MET A 356 -17.02 7.30 3.82
C MET A 356 -17.21 8.80 4.01
N VAL A 357 -17.06 9.31 5.23
CA VAL A 357 -17.22 10.73 5.54
C VAL A 357 -15.85 11.41 5.67
N GLY A 358 -15.74 12.60 5.08
CA GLY A 358 -14.55 13.46 5.16
C GLY A 358 -14.05 13.93 3.80
N ASN A 359 -12.97 14.70 3.80
CA ASN A 359 -12.26 15.02 2.57
C ASN A 359 -11.52 13.78 2.03
N ARG A 360 -11.04 13.86 0.79
CA ARG A 360 -10.34 12.76 0.11
C ARG A 360 -9.22 12.14 0.94
N GLN A 361 -8.37 12.95 1.58
CA GLN A 361 -7.27 12.45 2.41
C GLN A 361 -7.79 11.69 3.65
N VAL A 362 -8.84 12.20 4.30
CA VAL A 362 -9.49 11.53 5.44
C VAL A 362 -10.14 10.19 5.02
N CYS A 363 -10.74 10.12 3.84
CA CYS A 363 -11.28 8.87 3.30
C CYS A 363 -10.15 7.86 3.01
N ILE A 364 -9.05 8.29 2.38
CA ILE A 364 -7.87 7.45 2.13
C ILE A 364 -7.28 6.92 3.44
N GLU A 365 -7.18 7.75 4.47
CA GLU A 365 -6.71 7.34 5.79
C GLU A 365 -7.56 6.21 6.38
N GLN A 366 -8.88 6.37 6.37
CA GLN A 366 -9.82 5.37 6.88
C GLN A 366 -9.73 4.06 6.10
N ILE A 367 -9.70 4.13 4.76
CA ILE A 367 -9.57 2.94 3.89
C ILE A 367 -8.24 2.24 4.14
N GLY A 368 -7.12 2.98 4.15
CA GLY A 368 -5.78 2.43 4.30
C GLY A 368 -5.50 1.84 5.69
N ASN A 369 -6.12 2.40 6.75
CA ASN A 369 -6.02 1.89 8.12
C ASN A 369 -6.90 0.65 8.34
N SER A 370 -8.03 0.55 7.64
CA SER A 370 -8.99 -0.55 7.83
C SER A 370 -8.39 -1.93 7.57
N VAL A 371 -8.93 -2.94 8.27
CA VAL A 371 -8.80 -4.33 7.86
C VAL A 371 -9.72 -4.56 6.66
N PRO A 372 -9.29 -5.23 5.58
CA PRO A 372 -10.20 -5.55 4.47
C PRO A 372 -11.38 -6.38 4.97
N PRO A 373 -12.64 -5.95 4.77
CA PRO A 373 -13.80 -6.68 5.28
C PRO A 373 -13.85 -8.13 4.81
N GLN A 374 -13.47 -8.42 3.56
CA GLN A 374 -13.54 -9.80 3.06
C GLN A 374 -12.63 -10.77 3.84
N LEU A 375 -11.40 -10.38 4.14
CA LEU A 375 -10.52 -11.16 5.01
C LEU A 375 -11.13 -11.31 6.41
N GLY A 376 -11.65 -10.20 6.95
CA GLY A 376 -12.33 -10.19 8.25
C GLY A 376 -13.50 -11.16 8.30
N ARG A 377 -14.35 -11.24 7.27
CA ARG A 377 -15.52 -12.14 7.20
C ARG A 377 -15.11 -13.60 7.33
N ILE A 378 -14.04 -14.01 6.63
CA ILE A 378 -13.53 -15.39 6.70
C ILE A 378 -13.00 -15.70 8.10
N LEU A 379 -12.36 -14.74 8.77
CA LEU A 379 -11.95 -14.88 10.18
C LEU A 379 -13.17 -14.93 11.12
N ALA A 380 -14.13 -14.04 10.97
CA ALA A 380 -15.34 -13.97 11.77
C ALA A 380 -16.14 -15.28 11.68
N LEU A 381 -16.31 -15.85 10.49
CA LEU A 381 -16.96 -17.16 10.31
C LEU A 381 -16.21 -18.29 11.00
N SER A 382 -14.88 -18.28 10.94
CA SER A 382 -14.08 -19.30 11.63
C SER A 382 -14.22 -19.22 13.15
N ILE A 383 -14.40 -18.01 13.70
CA ILE A 383 -14.62 -17.74 15.12
C ILE A 383 -16.06 -18.13 15.50
N LEU A 384 -17.05 -17.74 14.70
CA LEU A 384 -18.45 -18.09 14.87
C LEU A 384 -18.63 -19.61 14.98
N HIS A 385 -17.99 -20.37 14.10
CA HIS A 385 -18.02 -21.82 14.12
C HIS A 385 -17.21 -22.43 15.28
N GLN A 386 -15.92 -22.10 15.41
CA GLN A 386 -15.04 -22.81 16.35
C GLN A 386 -15.17 -22.33 17.80
N VAL A 387 -15.41 -21.03 18.01
CA VAL A 387 -15.41 -20.39 19.33
C VAL A 387 -16.83 -20.24 19.84
N MET A 388 -17.73 -19.69 19.01
CA MET A 388 -19.12 -19.47 19.39
C MET A 388 -19.99 -20.72 19.21
N LYS A 389 -19.45 -21.76 18.57
CA LYS A 389 -20.10 -23.08 18.38
C LYS A 389 -21.42 -23.00 17.60
N VAL A 390 -21.53 -22.01 16.72
CA VAL A 390 -22.67 -21.89 15.80
C VAL A 390 -22.42 -22.82 14.62
N GLN A 391 -23.40 -23.68 14.32
CA GLN A 391 -23.34 -24.56 13.18
C GLN A 391 -23.56 -23.74 11.91
N LEU A 392 -22.50 -23.58 11.11
CA LEU A 392 -22.60 -22.91 9.83
C LEU A 392 -23.34 -23.79 8.82
N PRO A 393 -24.01 -23.18 7.84
CA PRO A 393 -24.83 -23.94 6.91
C PRO A 393 -23.97 -24.52 5.76
N PHE A 394 -22.67 -24.20 5.75
CA PHE A 394 -21.62 -24.73 4.89
C PHE A 394 -20.41 -25.18 5.72
N GLN A 395 -19.55 -26.01 5.12
CA GLN A 395 -18.36 -26.52 5.79
C GLN A 395 -17.14 -25.60 5.58
N MET A 396 -16.51 -25.19 6.68
CA MET A 396 -15.21 -24.49 6.64
C MET A 396 -14.03 -25.47 6.72
N ARG A 397 -12.88 -25.07 6.16
CA ARG A 397 -11.61 -25.80 6.26
C ARG A 397 -10.57 -24.99 7.03
N TYR A 398 -9.80 -25.67 7.88
CA TYR A 398 -8.85 -25.04 8.81
C TYR A 398 -7.42 -25.56 8.67
N LEU A 399 -6.46 -24.64 8.64
CA LEU A 399 -5.03 -24.93 8.58
C LEU A 399 -4.59 -25.80 9.75
N ASN A 400 -3.70 -26.75 9.50
CA ASN A 400 -3.02 -27.49 10.58
C ASN A 400 -2.14 -26.54 11.40
N LYS A 401 -1.93 -26.83 12.70
CA LYS A 401 -1.17 -25.96 13.62
C LYS A 401 0.21 -25.59 13.08
N ASN A 402 0.92 -26.55 12.48
CA ASN A 402 2.29 -26.38 11.99
C ASN A 402 2.39 -26.01 10.51
N GLN A 403 1.25 -25.85 9.82
CA GLN A 403 1.25 -25.54 8.40
C GLN A 403 1.75 -24.11 8.17
N GLN A 404 2.67 -23.94 7.22
CA GLN A 404 3.22 -22.65 6.85
C GLN A 404 2.66 -22.22 5.49
N LEU A 405 2.24 -20.97 5.40
CA LEU A 405 1.85 -20.35 4.13
C LEU A 405 3.10 -19.88 3.38
N ARG A 406 3.09 -19.97 2.05
CA ARG A 406 4.27 -19.79 1.20
C ARG A 406 4.31 -18.45 0.49
N PHE A 407 3.34 -17.55 0.71
CA PHE A 407 3.27 -16.23 0.05
C PHE A 407 4.57 -15.41 0.19
N ARG A 408 5.30 -15.52 1.31
CA ARG A 408 6.61 -14.85 1.48
C ARG A 408 7.75 -15.47 0.67
N GLN A 409 7.71 -16.78 0.44
CA GLN A 409 8.72 -17.47 -0.38
C GLN A 409 8.57 -17.07 -1.86
N ARG A 410 7.32 -16.90 -2.32
CA ARG A 410 6.99 -16.48 -3.69
C ARG A 410 7.46 -15.05 -4.03
N LYS A 411 7.62 -14.16 -3.04
CA LYS A 411 8.10 -12.79 -3.29
C LYS A 411 9.45 -12.70 -4.00
N ARG A 412 10.32 -13.70 -3.83
CA ARG A 412 11.62 -13.72 -4.54
C ARG A 412 11.45 -13.98 -6.04
N GLN A 413 10.51 -14.85 -6.41
CA GLN A 413 10.20 -15.20 -7.81
C GLN A 413 9.65 -14.01 -8.60
N LEU A 414 8.95 -13.07 -7.94
CA LEU A 414 8.47 -11.84 -8.56
C LEU A 414 9.59 -10.94 -9.11
N THR A 415 10.82 -11.05 -8.60
CA THR A 415 11.93 -10.19 -9.03
C THR A 415 12.29 -10.42 -10.50
N GLU A 416 12.28 -11.68 -10.94
CA GLU A 416 12.55 -12.04 -12.34
C GLU A 416 11.45 -11.51 -13.27
N ILE A 417 10.19 -11.64 -12.86
CA ILE A 417 9.03 -11.10 -13.59
C ILE A 417 9.17 -9.58 -13.74
N TYR A 418 9.53 -8.88 -12.66
CA TYR A 418 9.71 -7.43 -12.70
C TYR A 418 10.86 -7.00 -13.62
N ALA A 419 11.99 -7.70 -13.59
CA ALA A 419 13.12 -7.42 -14.48
C ALA A 419 12.72 -7.61 -15.96
N GLN A 420 11.95 -8.66 -16.27
CA GLN A 420 11.46 -8.89 -17.62
C GLN A 420 10.50 -7.79 -18.07
N LYS A 421 9.54 -7.36 -17.23
CA LYS A 421 8.64 -6.23 -17.53
C LYS A 421 9.42 -4.95 -17.80
N ALA A 422 10.45 -4.66 -17.00
CA ALA A 422 11.28 -3.48 -17.20
C ALA A 422 12.03 -3.54 -18.54
N ARG A 423 12.64 -4.68 -18.89
CA ARG A 423 13.36 -4.85 -20.15
C ARG A 423 12.46 -4.57 -21.35
N THR A 424 11.28 -5.19 -21.40
CA THR A 424 10.33 -4.98 -22.51
C THR A 424 9.86 -3.53 -22.59
N ALA A 425 9.62 -2.87 -21.45
CA ALA A 425 9.24 -1.46 -21.44
C ALA A 425 10.39 -0.55 -21.90
N ILE A 426 11.64 -0.81 -21.50
CA ILE A 426 12.82 -0.05 -21.93
C ILE A 426 13.03 -0.18 -23.45
N GLU A 427 12.94 -1.40 -23.99
CA GLU A 427 13.03 -1.66 -25.44
C GLU A 427 11.95 -0.86 -26.20
N HIS A 428 10.72 -0.85 -25.70
CA HIS A 428 9.64 -0.04 -26.29
C HIS A 428 9.95 1.46 -26.24
N LEU A 429 10.40 1.98 -25.10
CA LEU A 429 10.74 3.40 -24.93
C LEU A 429 11.90 3.83 -25.85
N GLN A 430 12.86 2.95 -26.12
CA GLN A 430 13.91 3.17 -27.11
C GLN A 430 13.35 3.24 -28.53
N GLN A 431 12.44 2.32 -28.90
CA GLN A 431 11.80 2.30 -30.21
C GLN A 431 10.99 3.57 -30.51
N VAL A 432 10.31 4.13 -29.50
CA VAL A 432 9.53 5.37 -29.64
C VAL A 432 10.36 6.63 -29.41
N GLY A 433 11.69 6.51 -29.26
CA GLY A 433 12.60 7.65 -29.13
C GLY A 433 12.55 8.39 -27.80
N LYS A 434 11.90 7.83 -26.76
CA LYS A 434 11.87 8.41 -25.41
C LYS A 434 13.18 8.15 -24.64
N ILE A 435 13.92 7.13 -25.03
CA ILE A 435 15.26 6.84 -24.52
C ILE A 435 16.25 7.04 -25.67
N ILE A 436 17.04 8.11 -25.56
CA ILE A 436 18.11 8.41 -26.50
C ILE A 436 19.35 7.60 -26.04
N PRO A 437 20.10 6.95 -26.94
CA PRO A 437 21.39 6.36 -26.58
C PRO A 437 22.30 7.41 -25.92
N SER A 438 23.12 7.03 -24.93
CA SER A 438 24.10 7.95 -24.35
C SER A 438 24.87 8.64 -25.47
N PRO A 439 24.95 9.98 -25.50
CA PRO A 439 25.72 10.66 -26.52
C PRO A 439 27.18 10.24 -26.38
N SER A 440 27.70 9.59 -27.41
CA SER A 440 29.13 9.36 -27.56
C SER A 440 29.74 10.67 -28.06
N PHE A 441 30.24 11.50 -27.14
CA PHE A 441 31.11 12.63 -27.49
C PHE A 441 32.49 12.09 -27.89
N GLU A 442 32.57 11.33 -28.99
CA GLU A 442 33.86 10.93 -29.58
C GLU A 442 34.55 12.12 -30.27
N ASN A 443 33.78 13.15 -30.66
CA ASN A 443 34.27 14.36 -31.30
C ASN A 443 33.94 15.61 -30.47
N SER A 444 34.91 16.53 -30.35
CA SER A 444 34.71 17.85 -29.73
C SER A 444 33.68 18.65 -30.50
N SER A 445 32.63 19.15 -29.83
CA SER A 445 31.69 20.10 -30.41
C SER A 445 31.94 21.51 -29.87
N GLU A 446 31.96 22.49 -30.78
CA GLU A 446 31.95 23.91 -30.45
C GLU A 446 30.61 24.51 -30.89
N GLU A 447 29.90 25.15 -29.97
CA GLU A 447 28.61 25.78 -30.25
C GLU A 447 28.54 27.16 -29.60
N LYS A 448 27.93 28.12 -30.32
CA LYS A 448 27.67 29.45 -29.79
C LYS A 448 26.17 29.74 -29.79
N ALA A 449 25.68 30.25 -28.66
CA ALA A 449 24.29 30.62 -28.50
C ALA A 449 24.16 32.05 -27.98
N ILE A 450 23.02 32.68 -28.30
CA ILE A 450 22.59 33.95 -27.73
C ILE A 450 21.32 33.68 -26.94
N LYS A 451 21.32 34.08 -25.67
CA LYS A 451 20.19 33.87 -24.75
C LYS A 451 19.86 35.15 -24.02
N TYR A 452 18.62 35.22 -23.54
CA TYR A 452 18.09 36.36 -22.80
C TYR A 452 17.58 35.89 -21.44
N LEU A 453 17.99 36.58 -20.38
CA LEU A 453 17.60 36.30 -19.00
C LEU A 453 16.67 37.40 -18.47
N GLY A 454 15.42 37.03 -18.22
CA GLY A 454 14.41 37.90 -17.61
C GLY A 454 14.68 38.17 -16.12
N ASN A 455 13.97 39.16 -15.56
CA ASN A 455 14.03 39.48 -14.13
C ASN A 455 13.36 38.41 -13.24
N ASP A 456 12.48 37.61 -13.81
CA ASP A 456 11.85 36.42 -13.24
C ASP A 456 12.67 35.13 -13.49
N PHE A 457 13.91 35.28 -13.99
CA PHE A 457 14.80 34.18 -14.39
C PHE A 457 14.30 33.36 -15.60
N ALA A 458 13.34 33.88 -16.38
CA ALA A 458 12.98 33.27 -17.66
C ALA A 458 14.20 33.24 -18.60
N TRP A 459 14.46 32.07 -19.19
CA TRP A 459 15.60 31.82 -20.07
C TRP A 459 15.13 31.54 -21.49
N THR A 460 15.39 32.46 -22.43
CA THR A 460 14.81 32.40 -23.78
C THR A 460 15.85 32.60 -24.88
N SER A 461 15.61 32.00 -26.04
CA SER A 461 16.41 32.24 -27.26
C SER A 461 15.97 33.51 -28.01
N GLN A 462 14.78 34.04 -27.71
CA GLN A 462 14.22 35.24 -28.32
C GLN A 462 14.28 36.43 -27.33
N PRO A 463 14.51 37.66 -27.80
CA PRO A 463 14.55 38.83 -26.95
C PRO A 463 13.18 39.11 -26.33
N ILE A 464 13.18 39.36 -25.01
CA ILE A 464 11.99 39.75 -24.25
C ILE A 464 12.24 41.10 -23.55
N PRO A 465 11.19 41.90 -23.26
CA PRO A 465 11.36 43.22 -22.65
C PRO A 465 12.10 43.14 -21.32
N ASN A 466 13.06 44.06 -21.09
CA ASN A 466 13.86 44.16 -19.87
C ASN A 466 14.73 42.92 -19.54
N ALA A 467 14.92 41.98 -20.47
CA ALA A 467 15.88 40.89 -20.29
C ALA A 467 17.30 41.30 -20.67
N GLU A 468 18.24 40.71 -19.95
CA GLU A 468 19.66 40.90 -20.19
C GLU A 468 20.18 39.87 -21.20
N LYS A 469 21.02 40.30 -22.14
CA LYS A 469 21.54 39.47 -23.23
C LYS A 469 22.86 38.81 -22.84
N PHE A 470 22.95 37.51 -23.07
CA PHE A 470 24.15 36.71 -22.83
C PHE A 470 24.59 35.99 -24.10
N TYR A 471 25.90 35.97 -24.33
CA TYR A 471 26.55 35.12 -25.34
C TYR A 471 27.12 33.91 -24.62
N LEU A 472 26.79 32.71 -25.09
CA LEU A 472 27.32 31.45 -24.59
C LEU A 472 28.23 30.81 -25.63
N ASP A 473 29.31 30.23 -25.15
CA ASP A 473 30.23 29.40 -25.92
C ASP A 473 30.39 28.06 -25.20
N TYR A 474 30.07 26.99 -25.92
CA TYR A 474 30.08 25.61 -25.42
C TYR A 474 31.20 24.86 -26.13
N GLN A 475 32.13 24.31 -25.34
CA GLN A 475 33.13 23.36 -25.81
C GLN A 475 32.89 22.05 -25.08
N LEU A 476 32.26 21.09 -25.75
CA LEU A 476 31.82 19.83 -25.14
C LEU A 476 32.65 18.68 -25.68
N ASN A 477 33.30 17.93 -24.79
CA ASN A 477 34.04 16.71 -25.11
C ASN A 477 34.02 15.72 -23.94
N SER A 478 34.59 14.53 -24.16
CA SER A 478 34.61 13.42 -23.19
C SER A 478 35.50 13.65 -21.97
N SER A 479 36.41 14.63 -21.99
CA SER A 479 37.26 14.96 -20.84
C SER A 479 36.69 16.10 -20.01
N CYS A 480 36.26 17.19 -20.64
CA CYS A 480 35.72 18.34 -19.93
C CYS A 480 34.70 19.09 -20.78
N TRP A 481 33.57 19.47 -20.18
CA TRP A 481 32.68 20.48 -20.75
C TRP A 481 33.13 21.85 -20.28
N ILE A 482 33.32 22.78 -21.20
CA ILE A 482 33.59 24.18 -20.88
C ILE A 482 32.41 25.00 -21.39
N ILE A 483 31.71 25.64 -20.47
CA ILE A 483 30.60 26.53 -20.78
C ILE A 483 31.01 27.91 -20.32
N SER A 484 31.12 28.83 -21.26
CA SER A 484 31.51 30.21 -20.96
C SER A 484 30.44 31.20 -21.36
N THR A 485 30.30 32.28 -20.59
CA THR A 485 29.33 33.33 -20.91
C THR A 485 29.90 34.74 -20.77
N SER A 486 29.37 35.66 -21.57
CA SER A 486 29.73 37.08 -21.56
C SER A 486 28.56 37.97 -21.97
N ARG A 487 28.61 39.25 -21.56
CA ARG A 487 27.66 40.30 -21.98
C ARG A 487 28.03 40.92 -23.34
N LEU A 488 29.27 40.71 -23.81
CA LEU A 488 29.82 41.30 -25.02
C LEU A 488 30.36 40.22 -25.94
N GLN A 489 30.04 40.31 -27.23
CA GLN A 489 30.49 39.35 -28.22
C GLN A 489 32.03 39.36 -28.35
N ASN A 490 32.65 38.18 -28.39
CA ASN A 490 34.10 37.95 -28.57
C ASN A 490 35.05 38.39 -27.43
N GLN A 491 34.59 38.40 -26.17
CA GLN A 491 35.51 38.41 -25.03
C GLN A 491 36.03 36.99 -24.75
N LYS A 492 37.35 36.77 -24.91
CA LYS A 492 37.99 35.45 -24.80
C LYS A 492 38.74 35.18 -23.48
N ASN A 493 38.70 36.09 -22.50
CA ASN A 493 39.44 35.92 -21.25
C ASN A 493 38.47 35.61 -20.09
N ASN A 494 38.59 34.41 -19.51
CA ASN A 494 37.84 33.97 -18.34
C ASN A 494 38.44 34.59 -17.07
N GLU A 495 37.63 35.08 -16.14
CA GLU A 495 38.09 35.67 -14.87
C GLU A 495 37.81 34.75 -13.67
N PHE A 496 36.78 33.90 -13.74
CA PHE A 496 36.54 32.84 -12.77
C PHE A 496 36.06 31.55 -13.42
N VAL A 497 36.28 30.43 -12.73
CA VAL A 497 35.87 29.08 -13.14
C VAL A 497 35.19 28.41 -11.94
N ILE A 498 33.98 27.88 -12.15
CA ILE A 498 33.33 26.95 -11.23
C ILE A 498 33.56 25.55 -11.78
N GLU A 499 34.30 24.76 -11.02
CA GLU A 499 34.59 23.36 -11.33
C GLU A 499 33.53 22.45 -10.69
N ILE A 500 32.86 21.67 -11.52
CA ILE A 500 31.87 20.68 -11.11
C ILE A 500 32.46 19.31 -11.41
N ASN A 501 32.69 18.55 -10.35
CA ASN A 501 33.30 17.23 -10.39
C ASN A 501 32.36 16.17 -9.79
N PRO A 502 32.49 14.90 -10.19
CA PRO A 502 31.82 13.82 -9.51
C PRO A 502 32.23 13.77 -8.03
N SER A 503 31.27 13.48 -7.15
CA SER A 503 31.56 13.25 -5.74
C SER A 503 32.52 12.06 -5.59
N PHE A 504 33.57 12.20 -4.76
CA PHE A 504 34.48 11.10 -4.43
C PHE A 504 33.66 9.86 -3.99
N ASN A 505 33.97 8.70 -4.57
CA ASN A 505 33.28 7.39 -4.40
C ASN A 505 31.94 7.17 -5.13
N GLN A 506 31.52 8.04 -6.05
CA GLN A 506 30.43 7.69 -6.98
C GLN A 506 30.99 7.23 -8.34
N SER A 507 30.72 5.98 -8.69
CA SER A 507 31.14 5.35 -9.95
C SER A 507 30.31 5.78 -11.17
N GLU A 508 29.40 6.74 -11.01
CA GLU A 508 28.38 7.06 -12.00
C GLU A 508 28.27 8.56 -12.22
N TRP A 509 28.98 9.03 -13.25
CA TRP A 509 28.89 10.37 -13.78
C TRP A 509 28.16 10.29 -15.14
N VAL A 510 26.94 10.84 -15.20
CA VAL A 510 25.99 10.59 -16.31
C VAL A 510 26.21 11.52 -17.51
N LEU A 511 27.08 12.52 -17.38
CA LEU A 511 27.31 13.56 -18.38
C LEU A 511 28.18 13.13 -19.57
N GLY A 512 28.81 11.94 -19.50
CA GLY A 512 29.73 11.47 -20.56
C GLY A 512 31.00 12.33 -20.71
N THR A 513 31.35 13.13 -19.70
CA THR A 513 32.59 13.93 -19.58
C THR A 513 33.32 13.58 -18.27
N GLU A 514 34.49 14.10 -17.93
CA GLU A 514 35.10 13.85 -16.59
C GLU A 514 34.83 15.00 -15.61
N SER A 515 34.65 16.22 -16.12
CA SER A 515 34.34 17.42 -15.34
C SER A 515 33.55 18.46 -16.14
N VAL A 516 32.94 19.43 -15.45
CA VAL A 516 32.31 20.59 -16.09
C VAL A 516 32.89 21.87 -15.51
N HIS A 517 33.32 22.77 -16.39
CA HIS A 517 33.83 24.09 -16.05
C HIS A 517 32.85 25.17 -16.52
N LEU A 518 32.31 25.93 -15.58
CA LEU A 518 31.51 27.12 -15.86
C LEU A 518 32.38 28.36 -15.73
N CYS A 519 32.61 29.05 -16.84
CA CYS A 519 33.59 30.12 -16.97
C CYS A 519 32.91 31.48 -17.18
N GLY A 520 33.16 32.44 -16.29
CA GLY A 520 32.59 33.77 -16.40
C GLY A 520 33.62 34.88 -16.25
N LYS A 521 33.24 36.08 -16.68
CA LYS A 521 34.10 37.27 -16.62
C LYS A 521 33.90 38.09 -15.34
N ASP A 522 32.69 38.16 -14.78
CA ASP A 522 32.47 38.88 -13.52
C ASP A 522 31.68 37.98 -12.57
N LEU A 523 32.07 37.93 -11.30
CA LEU A 523 31.34 37.18 -10.27
C LEU A 523 30.01 37.90 -9.92
N ASP A 524 29.08 37.84 -10.86
CA ASP A 524 27.77 38.48 -10.85
C ASP A 524 26.68 37.41 -10.87
N ILE A 525 25.63 37.60 -10.07
CA ILE A 525 24.56 36.60 -9.90
C ILE A 525 23.85 36.25 -11.21
N ARG A 526 23.75 37.18 -12.15
CA ARG A 526 23.15 36.93 -13.47
C ARG A 526 24.07 36.15 -14.39
N ILE A 527 25.39 36.41 -14.34
CA ILE A 527 26.38 35.60 -15.05
C ILE A 527 26.37 34.16 -14.51
N LEU A 528 26.33 33.99 -13.19
CA LEU A 528 26.21 32.67 -12.56
C LEU A 528 24.92 31.95 -12.98
N THR A 529 23.80 32.67 -12.97
CA THR A 529 22.51 32.12 -13.41
C THR A 529 22.55 31.73 -14.89
N ALA A 530 23.10 32.57 -15.76
CA ALA A 530 23.23 32.30 -17.18
C ALA A 530 24.13 31.08 -17.46
N LEU A 531 25.24 30.94 -16.75
CA LEU A 531 26.10 29.76 -16.80
C LEU A 531 25.36 28.50 -16.37
N TRP A 532 24.64 28.56 -15.24
CA TRP A 532 23.86 27.42 -14.75
C TRP A 532 22.73 27.04 -15.70
N LYS A 533 22.03 28.02 -16.27
CA LYS A 533 20.96 27.80 -17.27
C LYS A 533 21.50 27.22 -18.58
N GLY A 534 22.66 27.69 -19.05
CA GLY A 534 23.33 27.11 -20.21
C GLY A 534 23.80 25.67 -19.95
N PHE A 535 24.32 25.40 -18.75
CA PHE A 535 24.64 24.03 -18.33
C PHE A 535 23.40 23.13 -18.27
N GLU A 536 22.31 23.62 -17.67
CA GLU A 536 21.03 22.92 -17.58
C GLU A 536 20.48 22.57 -18.98
N GLU A 537 20.60 23.48 -19.95
CA GLU A 537 20.19 23.27 -21.33
C GLU A 537 20.98 22.12 -21.99
N LYS A 538 22.32 22.10 -21.83
CA LYS A 538 23.16 21.00 -22.36
C LYS A 538 23.00 19.70 -21.61
N LEU A 539 22.75 19.76 -20.30
CA LEU A 539 22.36 18.61 -19.52
C LEU A 539 21.07 18.00 -20.10
N ILE A 540 20.01 18.80 -20.32
CA ILE A 540 18.75 18.33 -20.95
C ILE A 540 18.99 17.68 -22.31
N GLU A 541 19.82 18.28 -23.17
CA GLU A 541 20.12 17.71 -24.48
C GLU A 541 20.76 16.31 -24.38
N VAL A 542 21.60 16.10 -23.37
CA VAL A 542 22.39 14.86 -23.20
C VAL A 542 21.65 13.78 -22.43
N THR A 543 20.94 14.15 -21.36
CA THR A 543 20.22 13.20 -20.49
C THR A 543 18.74 13.11 -20.81
N GLY A 544 18.25 13.92 -21.77
CA GLY A 544 16.84 14.10 -22.08
C GLY A 544 16.06 14.92 -21.05
N LYS A 545 16.65 15.19 -19.86
CA LYS A 545 16.07 16.00 -18.76
C LYS A 545 17.17 16.55 -17.85
N ALA A 546 17.12 17.84 -17.52
CA ALA A 546 17.89 18.38 -16.40
C ALA A 546 17.14 18.05 -15.12
N ASP A 547 17.70 17.15 -14.32
CA ASP A 547 17.28 16.99 -12.93
C ASP A 547 18.48 16.70 -12.03
#